data_AF-A0A5C5YCM7-F1
#
_entry.id   AF-A0A5C5YCM7-F1
#
_cell.length_a   1.000
_cell.length_b   1.000
_cell.length_c   1.000
_cell.angle_alpha   90.00
_cell.angle_beta   90.00
_cell.angle_gamma   90.00
#
_symmetry.space_group_name_H-M   'P 1'
#
loop_
_entity.id
_entity.type
_entity.pdbx_description
1 polymer ?
#
loop_
_entity_poly.entity_id
_entity_poly.type
_entity_poly.pdbx_seq_one_letter_code
_entity_poly.pdbx_strand_id
1 'polypeptide(L)' 'MYEVVKQVLEIQEPFNMIIVVVFIGVLGGMVGAVVKELRKYATHRLDLEAKREMLDRGMSAEEIERVLRVGKA' A
#
# COMPACT_ATOMS: atom_id res chain seq x y z
N MET A 1 -23.74 3.76 12.07
CA MET A 1 -22.69 4.60 11.44
C MET A 1 -23.30 5.81 10.75
N TYR A 2 -24.31 5.62 9.88
CA TYR A 2 -25.02 6.71 9.21
C TYR A 2 -25.74 7.68 10.17
N GLU A 3 -26.37 7.18 11.22
CA GLU A 3 -27.08 8.05 12.20
C GLU A 3 -26.14 8.97 12.97
N VAL A 4 -24.96 8.47 13.37
CA VAL A 4 -23.94 9.27 14.07
C VAL A 4 -23.42 10.39 13.17
N VAL A 5 -23.20 10.10 11.88
CA VAL A 5 -22.77 11.11 10.90
C VAL A 5 -23.84 12.18 10.71
N LYS A 6 -25.12 11.79 10.67
CA LYS A 6 -26.23 12.74 10.51
C LYS A 6 -26.39 13.65 11.73
N GLN A 7 -26.21 13.10 12.93
CA GLN A 7 -26.29 13.85 14.19
C GLN A 7 -25.14 14.84 14.36
N VAL A 8 -23.94 14.50 13.87
CA VAL A 8 -22.78 15.42 13.83
C VAL A 8 -22.98 16.51 12.78
N LEU A 9 -23.62 16.19 11.64
CA LEU A 9 -23.90 17.15 10.58
C LEU A 9 -24.92 18.23 10.98
N GLU A 10 -25.81 17.91 11.93
CA GLU A 10 -26.84 18.82 12.44
C GLU A 10 -26.35 19.71 13.60
N ILE A 11 -25.13 19.48 14.12
CA ILE A 11 -24.50 20.34 15.13
C ILE A 11 -23.98 21.63 14.48
N GLN A 12 -24.37 22.76 15.09
CA GLN A 12 -24.05 24.13 14.73
C GLN A 12 -22.59 24.34 14.26
N GLU A 13 -22.40 25.03 13.12
CA GLU A 13 -21.07 25.45 12.65
C GLU A 13 -20.41 26.35 13.71
N PRO A 14 -19.13 26.13 14.10
CA PRO A 14 -18.02 25.59 13.30
C PRO A 14 -17.54 24.15 13.64
N PHE A 15 -18.09 23.49 14.65
CA PHE A 15 -17.54 22.22 15.16
C PHE A 15 -17.69 21.04 14.19
N ASN A 16 -18.79 20.98 13.44
CA ASN A 16 -19.07 19.92 12.47
C ASN A 16 -18.03 19.86 11.34
N MET A 17 -17.63 21.02 10.80
CA MET A 17 -16.66 21.10 9.70
C MET A 17 -15.30 20.51 10.09
N ILE A 18 -14.85 20.76 11.33
CA ILE A 18 -13.57 20.24 11.85
C ILE A 18 -13.62 18.71 11.93
N ILE A 19 -14.72 18.14 12.45
CA ILE A 19 -14.87 16.69 12.62
C ILE A 19 -14.87 16.00 11.26
N VAL A 20 -15.59 16.55 10.27
CA VAL A 20 -15.63 16.00 8.91
C VAL A 20 -14.25 16.03 8.25
N VAL A 21 -13.52 17.15 8.37
CA VAL A 21 -12.16 17.27 7.81
C VAL A 21 -11.19 16.27 8.44
N VAL A 22 -11.21 16.13 9.77
CA VAL A 22 -10.39 15.15 10.48
C VAL A 22 -10.74 13.73 10.06
N PHE A 23 -12.04 13.42 9.96
CA PHE A 23 -12.50 12.09 9.55
C PHE A 23 -12.05 11.72 8.14
N ILE A 24 -12.18 12.66 7.19
CA ILE A 24 -11.69 12.48 5.82
C ILE A 24 -10.16 12.31 5.81
N GLY A 25 -9.44 13.10 6.62
CA GLY A 25 -7.98 12.99 6.74
C GLY A 25 -7.52 11.62 7.25
N VAL A 26 -8.17 11.11 8.30
CA VAL A 26 -7.88 9.77 8.86
C VAL A 26 -8.19 8.67 7.85
N LEU A 27 -9.35 8.73 7.19
CA LEU A 27 -9.71 7.76 6.16
C LEU A 27 -8.74 7.79 4.97
N GLY A 28 -8.39 8.98 4.49
CA GLY A 28 -7.41 9.16 3.43
C GLY A 28 -6.03 8.62 3.82
N GLY A 29 -5.60 8.87 5.06
CA GLY A 29 -4.36 8.34 5.61
C GLY A 29 -4.33 6.82 5.68
N MET A 30 -5.43 6.19 6.13
CA MET A 30 -5.56 4.73 6.16
C MET A 30 -5.45 4.11 4.77
N VAL A 31 -6.17 4.66 3.79
CA VAL A 31 -6.09 4.18 2.40
C VAL A 31 -4.67 4.33 1.86
N GLY A 32 -4.01 5.45 2.13
CA GLY A 32 -2.62 5.67 1.75
C GLY A 32 -1.65 4.65 2.36
N ALA A 33 -1.85 4.27 3.63
CA ALA A 33 -1.04 3.25 4.30
C ALA A 33 -1.23 1.87 3.66
N VAL A 34 -2.48 1.47 3.40
CA VAL A 34 -2.80 0.21 2.72
C VAL A 34 -2.17 0.15 1.33
N VAL A 35 -2.24 1.23 0.55
CA VAL A 35 -1.60 1.29 -0.78
C VAL A 35 -0.08 1.13 -0.68
N LYS A 36 0.57 1.70 0.34
CA LYS A 36 2.02 1.52 0.56
C LYS A 36 2.36 0.06 0.87
N GLU A 37 1.58 -0.59 1.73
CA GLU A 37 1.78 -2.00 2.04
C GLU A 37 1.57 -2.88 0.82
N LEU A 38 0.49 -2.66 0.05
CA LEU A 38 0.23 -3.40 -1.19
C LEU A 38 1.37 -3.25 -2.19
N ARG A 39 1.91 -2.04 -2.36
CA ARG A 39 3.09 -1.82 -3.22
C ARG A 39 4.30 -2.62 -2.74
N LYS A 40 4.57 -2.63 -1.44
CA LYS A 40 5.68 -3.42 -0.86
C LYS A 40 5.50 -4.92 -1.14
N TYR A 41 4.29 -5.45 -0.95
CA TYR A 41 3.97 -6.85 -1.25
C TYR A 41 4.09 -7.18 -2.74
N ALA A 42 3.60 -6.30 -3.62
CA ALA A 42 3.71 -6.49 -5.06
C ALA A 42 5.16 -6.60 -5.51
N THR A 43 6.04 -5.72 -5.03
CA THR A 43 7.48 -5.79 -5.33
C THR A 43 8.12 -7.08 -4.85
N HIS A 44 7.79 -7.56 -3.63
CA HIS A 44 8.30 -8.83 -3.14
C HIS A 44 7.83 -10.04 -3.96
N ARG A 45 6.58 -10.00 -4.43
CA ARG A 45 6.03 -11.07 -5.28
C ARG A 45 6.71 -11.10 -6.64
N LEU A 46 6.93 -9.95 -7.26
CA LEU A 46 7.64 -9.83 -8.54
C LEU A 46 9.09 -10.33 -8.44
N ASP A 47 9.80 -10.01 -7.35
CA ASP A 47 11.17 -10.51 -7.13
C ASP A 47 11.22 -12.04 -6.97
N LEU A 48 10.21 -12.64 -6.33
CA LEU A 48 10.08 -14.09 -6.21
C LEU A 48 9.73 -14.76 -7.53
N GLU A 49 8.83 -14.15 -8.31
CA GLU A 49 8.40 -14.66 -9.61
C GLU A 49 9.56 -14.61 -10.61
N ALA A 50 10.32 -13.51 -10.64
CA ALA A 50 11.53 -13.39 -11.46
C ALA A 50 12.58 -14.47 -11.10
N LYS A 51 12.80 -14.73 -9.81
CA LYS A 51 13.72 -15.81 -9.37
C LYS A 51 13.25 -17.20 -9.81
N ARG A 52 11.95 -17.47 -9.72
CA ARG A 52 11.35 -18.74 -10.18
C ARG A 52 11.50 -18.90 -11.68
N GLU A 53 11.19 -17.86 -12.44
CA GLU A 53 11.35 -17.87 -13.90
C GLU A 53 12.81 -18.13 -14.32
N MET A 54 13.79 -17.55 -13.61
CA MET A 54 15.21 -17.82 -13.87
C MET A 54 15.61 -19.27 -13.56
N LEU A 55 15.08 -19.85 -12.49
CA LEU A 55 15.27 -21.28 -12.18
C LEU A 55 14.64 -22.18 -13.26
N ASP A 56 13.42 -21.86 -13.71
CA ASP A 56 12.72 -22.62 -14.75
C ASP A 56 13.44 -22.57 -16.10
N ARG A 57 14.15 -21.46 -16.37
CA ARG A 57 15.05 -21.31 -17.53
C ARG A 57 16.38 -22.06 -17.37
N GLY A 58 16.59 -22.74 -16.24
CA GLY A 58 17.76 -23.57 -15.99
C GLY A 58 18.98 -22.81 -15.47
N MET A 59 18.83 -21.58 -14.99
CA MET A 59 19.95 -20.83 -14.41
C MET A 59 20.35 -21.42 -13.05
N SER A 60 21.66 -21.49 -12.81
CA SER A 60 22.20 -21.88 -11.50
C SER A 60 21.98 -20.76 -10.47
N ALA A 61 21.94 -21.13 -9.18
CA ALA A 61 21.72 -20.16 -8.10
C ALA A 61 22.76 -19.02 -8.09
N GLU A 62 24.01 -19.31 -8.45
CA GLU A 62 25.10 -18.33 -8.52
C GLU A 62 24.92 -17.32 -9.67
N GLU A 63 24.39 -17.78 -10.82
CA GLU A 63 24.09 -16.92 -11.96
C GLU A 63 22.91 -15.99 -11.67
N ILE A 64 21.88 -16.51 -11.00
CA ILE A 64 20.72 -15.74 -10.56
C ILE A 64 21.15 -14.62 -9.60
N GLU A 65 22.00 -14.92 -8.62
CA GLU A 65 22.51 -13.92 -7.68
C GLU A 65 23.32 -12.83 -8.40
N ARG A 66 24.15 -13.21 -9.36
CA ARG A 66 24.94 -12.25 -10.17
C ARG A 66 24.04 -11.31 -10.97
N VAL A 67 23.01 -11.84 -11.64
CA VAL A 67 22.07 -11.04 -12.44
C VAL A 67 21.27 -10.07 -11.56
N LEU A 68 20.76 -10.56 -10.42
CA LEU A 68 20.00 -9.72 -9.48
C LEU A 68 20.84 -8.61 -8.85
N ARG A 69 22.15 -8.87 -8.63
CA ARG A 69 23.07 -7.89 -8.07
C ARG A 69 23.38 -6.77 -9.07
N VAL A 70 23.51 -7.09 -10.35
CA VAL A 70 23.71 -6.09 -11.42
C VAL A 70 22.45 -5.25 -11.64
N GLY A 71 21.25 -5.84 -11.58
CA GLY A 71 19.98 -5.12 -11.75
C GLY A 71 19.55 -4.23 -10.57
N LYS A 72 20.28 -4.25 -9.45
CA LYS A 72 20.02 -3.42 -8.25
C LYS A 72 20.91 -2.17 -8.13
N ALA A 73 21.86 -1.97 -9.06
CA ALA A 73 22.71 -0.78 -9.16
C ALA A 73 22.04 0.29 -10.03
#